data_AF-A0A9X9M0E5-F1
#
_entry.id   AF-A0A9X9M0E5-F1
#
_cell.length_a   1.000
_cell.length_b   1.000
_cell.length_c   1.000
_cell.angle_alpha   90.00
_cell.angle_beta   90.00
_cell.angle_gamma   90.00
#
_symmetry.space_group_name_H-M   'P 1'
#
loop_
_entity.id
_entity.type
_entity.pdbx_description
1 polymer ?
#
loop_
_entity_poly.entity_id
_entity_poly.type
_entity_poly.pdbx_seq_one_letter_code
_entity_poly.pdbx_strand_id
1 'polypeptide(L)'
;YGDIPIYITENGVALTNPKVEDTDRIFYHKTYINEALKAYRLDGVDLRGYSAWSLMDNFEWLNGYTVKFGLYHVDFNNTNRPRTARASARYYTEVITNNGMPLPKEDEFLYGHFPEGFIWSAASAAYQIEGAWRADGKGLSIWDTF
;
A
#
# COMPACT_ATOMS: atom_id res chain seq x y z
N TYR A 1 3.00 -1.13 -29.25
CA TYR A 1 3.75 -0.09 -29.99
C TYR A 1 5.19 -0.53 -30.31
N GLY A 2 5.50 -1.83 -30.31
CA GLY A 2 6.90 -2.31 -30.29
C GLY A 2 7.56 -2.09 -28.92
N ASP A 3 8.85 -2.37 -28.84
CA ASP A 3 9.69 -2.03 -27.71
C ASP A 3 10.13 -0.57 -27.84
N ILE A 4 9.46 0.32 -27.12
CA ILE A 4 9.67 1.76 -27.17
C ILE A 4 10.01 2.29 -25.78
N PRO A 5 10.82 3.36 -25.69
CA PRO A 5 11.06 4.03 -24.43
C PRO A 5 9.77 4.56 -23.80
N ILE A 6 9.53 4.22 -22.53
CA ILE A 6 8.36 4.67 -21.77
C ILE A 6 8.79 5.65 -20.68
N TYR A 7 8.06 6.76 -20.59
CA TYR A 7 8.13 7.70 -19.47
C TYR A 7 6.73 7.83 -18.88
N ILE A 8 6.57 7.50 -17.60
CA ILE A 8 5.33 7.76 -16.88
C ILE A 8 5.36 9.23 -16.47
N THR A 9 4.65 10.07 -17.23
CA THR A 9 4.63 11.53 -17.01
C THR A 9 3.67 11.95 -15.92
N GLU A 10 2.66 11.13 -15.62
CA GLU A 10 1.71 11.36 -14.53
C GLU A 10 1.23 10.03 -13.95
N ASN A 11 1.34 9.87 -12.63
CA ASN A 11 0.67 8.81 -11.88
C ASN A 11 0.39 9.25 -10.45
N GLY A 12 -0.84 9.07 -9.98
CA GLY A 12 -1.23 9.44 -8.63
C GLY A 12 -2.70 9.21 -8.34
N VAL A 13 -3.11 9.55 -7.12
CA VAL A 13 -4.48 9.32 -6.63
C VAL A 13 -5.05 10.57 -5.97
N ALA A 14 -6.31 10.88 -6.33
CA ALA A 14 -7.09 11.93 -5.72
C ALA A 14 -7.67 11.44 -4.39
N LEU A 15 -7.53 12.25 -3.34
CA LEU A 15 -8.19 12.01 -2.06
C LEU A 15 -9.11 13.18 -1.73
N THR A 16 -10.26 12.87 -1.11
CA THR A 16 -11.18 13.88 -0.55
C THR A 16 -10.79 14.18 0.88
N ASN A 17 -10.54 15.46 1.20
CA ASN A 17 -10.11 15.93 2.53
C ASN A 17 -8.95 15.11 3.17
N PRO A 18 -7.84 14.86 2.46
CA PRO A 18 -6.75 14.07 3.02
C PRO A 18 -6.06 14.77 4.18
N LYS A 19 -5.72 13.98 5.20
CA LYS A 19 -4.84 14.39 6.30
C LYS A 19 -3.39 14.55 5.80
N VAL A 20 -2.54 15.19 6.61
CA VAL A 20 -1.09 15.23 6.36
C VAL A 20 -0.50 13.82 6.39
N GLU A 21 -1.02 12.96 7.27
CA GLU A 21 -0.78 11.51 7.27
C GLU A 21 -1.71 10.81 6.27
N ASP A 22 -1.34 10.84 4.99
CA ASP A 22 -2.11 10.34 3.85
C ASP A 22 -1.68 8.92 3.45
N THR A 23 -1.90 7.96 4.34
CA THR A 23 -1.51 6.54 4.17
C THR A 23 -2.07 5.90 2.90
N ASP A 24 -3.26 6.29 2.48
CA ASP A 24 -3.88 5.76 1.25
C ASP A 24 -3.08 6.15 0.00
N ARG A 25 -2.52 7.37 -0.02
CA ARG A 25 -1.66 7.84 -1.12
C ARG A 25 -0.31 7.14 -1.10
N ILE A 26 0.26 6.89 0.09
CA ILE A 26 1.47 6.07 0.23
C ILE A 26 1.22 4.68 -0.33
N PHE A 27 0.13 4.02 0.06
CA PHE A 27 -0.21 2.68 -0.41
C PHE A 27 -0.38 2.64 -1.94
N TYR A 28 -1.05 3.65 -2.51
CA TYR A 28 -1.19 3.79 -3.95
C TYR A 28 0.18 3.90 -4.64
N HIS A 29 1.02 4.86 -4.25
CA HIS A 29 2.34 5.03 -4.87
C HIS A 29 3.25 3.80 -4.67
N LYS A 30 3.23 3.19 -3.48
CA LYS A 30 3.96 1.95 -3.21
C LYS A 30 3.54 0.83 -4.16
N THR A 31 2.24 0.69 -4.42
CA THR A 31 1.74 -0.33 -5.32
C THR A 31 2.14 -0.04 -6.77
N TYR A 32 1.89 1.17 -7.26
CA TYR A 32 2.13 1.51 -8.67
C TYR A 32 3.61 1.59 -9.04
N ILE A 33 4.47 2.11 -8.16
CA ILE A 33 5.91 2.11 -8.40
C ILE A 33 6.45 0.67 -8.34
N ASN A 34 5.91 -0.20 -7.49
CA ASN A 34 6.30 -1.62 -7.46
C ASN A 34 5.90 -2.35 -8.76
N GLU A 35 4.70 -2.10 -9.30
CA GLU A 35 4.31 -2.65 -10.60
C GLU A 35 5.17 -2.08 -11.74
N ALA A 36 5.53 -0.80 -11.70
CA ALA A 36 6.46 -0.21 -12.66
C ALA A 36 7.85 -0.87 -12.59
N LEU A 37 8.32 -1.21 -11.38
CA LEU A 37 9.58 -1.93 -11.17
C LEU A 37 9.49 -3.37 -11.70
N LYS A 38 8.36 -4.07 -11.51
CA LYS A 38 8.14 -5.40 -12.08
C LYS A 38 8.12 -5.36 -13.61
N ALA A 39 7.44 -4.38 -14.20
CA ALA A 39 7.42 -4.20 -15.65
C ALA A 39 8.84 -4.05 -16.22
N TYR A 40 9.69 -3.27 -15.54
CA TYR A 40 11.10 -3.12 -15.91
C TYR A 40 11.92 -4.40 -15.70
N ARG A 41 11.80 -5.04 -14.52
CA ARG A 41 12.67 -6.15 -14.10
C ARG A 41 12.27 -7.51 -14.65
N LEU A 42 10.98 -7.79 -14.73
CA LEU A 42 10.42 -9.11 -15.03
C LEU A 42 9.90 -9.18 -16.46
N ASP A 43 9.31 -8.09 -16.96
CA ASP A 43 8.64 -8.08 -18.26
C ASP A 43 9.47 -7.44 -19.38
N GLY A 44 10.62 -6.84 -19.05
CA GLY A 44 11.57 -6.28 -20.01
C GLY A 44 11.14 -4.95 -20.64
N VAL A 45 10.26 -4.19 -19.99
CA VAL A 45 9.81 -2.88 -20.47
C VAL A 45 10.92 -1.83 -20.34
N ASP A 46 11.23 -1.09 -21.41
CA ASP A 46 12.16 0.05 -21.42
C ASP A 46 11.57 1.29 -20.71
N LEU A 47 11.39 1.18 -19.39
CA LEU A 47 10.90 2.26 -18.53
C LEU A 47 12.05 3.17 -18.10
N ARG A 48 11.97 4.45 -18.45
CA ARG A 48 13.07 5.43 -18.27
C ARG A 48 12.75 6.58 -17.32
N GLY A 49 11.51 6.73 -16.89
CA GLY A 49 11.14 7.80 -15.95
C GLY A 49 9.76 7.65 -15.35
N TYR A 50 9.58 8.26 -14.18
CA TYR A 50 8.35 8.25 -13.41
C TYR A 50 8.14 9.61 -12.74
N SER A 51 6.95 10.18 -12.93
CA SER A 51 6.56 11.47 -12.38
C SER A 51 5.26 11.32 -11.58
N ALA A 52 5.38 11.47 -10.25
CA ALA A 52 4.22 11.45 -9.37
C ALA A 52 3.34 12.68 -9.61
N TRP A 53 2.04 12.45 -9.79
CA TRP A 53 1.03 13.50 -9.85
C TRP A 53 0.35 13.63 -8.47
N SER A 54 0.45 14.73 -7.76
CA SER A 54 1.08 16.02 -8.14
C SER A 54 2.03 16.51 -7.06
N LEU A 55 2.92 17.46 -7.43
CA LEU A 55 3.84 18.07 -6.46
C LEU A 55 3.09 18.70 -5.28
N MET A 56 2.02 19.45 -5.55
CA MET A 56 1.24 20.14 -4.53
C MET A 56 -0.23 20.18 -4.89
N ASP A 57 -1.09 20.33 -3.88
CA ASP A 57 -2.51 20.54 -4.07
C ASP A 57 -2.74 21.70 -5.05
N ASN A 58 -3.56 21.49 -6.08
CA ASN A 58 -3.85 22.49 -7.12
C ASN A 58 -5.36 22.51 -7.46
N PHE A 59 -5.72 23.18 -8.56
CA PHE A 59 -7.10 23.23 -9.07
C PHE A 59 -7.36 22.03 -10.00
N GLU A 60 -8.19 21.09 -9.54
CA GLU A 60 -8.41 19.80 -10.19
C GLU A 60 -9.57 19.83 -11.19
N TRP A 61 -9.45 20.71 -12.19
CA TRP A 61 -10.38 20.80 -13.33
C TRP A 61 -11.85 20.90 -12.89
N LEU A 62 -12.69 19.97 -13.35
CA LEU A 62 -14.12 19.91 -13.04
C LEU A 62 -14.40 19.67 -11.55
N ASN A 63 -13.44 19.14 -10.80
CA ASN A 63 -13.57 18.92 -9.35
C ASN A 63 -13.15 20.15 -8.52
N GLY A 64 -12.58 21.17 -9.16
CA GLY A 64 -12.09 22.37 -8.50
C GLY A 64 -11.15 22.03 -7.34
N TYR A 65 -11.46 22.51 -6.13
CA TYR A 65 -10.65 22.25 -4.94
C TYR A 65 -11.22 21.15 -4.03
N THR A 66 -12.14 20.31 -4.49
CA THR A 66 -12.76 19.27 -3.63
C THR A 66 -11.87 18.05 -3.42
N VAL A 67 -11.05 17.71 -4.40
CA VAL A 67 -10.09 16.60 -4.33
C VAL A 67 -8.65 17.11 -4.34
N LYS A 68 -7.72 16.26 -3.91
CA LYS A 68 -6.32 16.63 -3.68
C LYS A 68 -5.42 15.50 -4.17
N PHE A 69 -4.51 15.80 -5.09
CA PHE A 69 -3.46 14.88 -5.56
C PHE A 69 -2.09 15.17 -4.95
N GLY A 70 -1.92 16.33 -4.31
CA GLY A 70 -0.61 16.84 -3.93
C GLY A 70 0.11 15.98 -2.89
N LEU A 71 1.40 15.75 -3.12
CA LEU A 71 2.35 15.32 -2.10
C LEU A 71 2.53 16.40 -1.01
N TYR A 72 2.31 17.67 -1.36
CA TYR A 72 2.31 18.79 -0.43
C TYR A 72 0.90 19.36 -0.28
N HIS A 73 0.46 19.50 0.97
CA HIS A 73 -0.75 20.24 1.30
C HIS A 73 -0.55 21.74 1.04
N VAL A 74 -1.54 22.38 0.41
CA VAL A 74 -1.61 23.84 0.25
C VAL A 74 -2.83 24.37 0.98
N ASP A 75 -2.61 25.34 1.88
CA ASP A 75 -3.69 26.12 2.48
C ASP A 75 -4.12 27.25 1.52
N PHE A 76 -5.25 27.05 0.84
CA PHE A 76 -5.82 28.01 -0.10
C PHE A 76 -6.48 29.22 0.57
N ASN A 77 -6.71 29.21 1.88
CA ASN A 77 -7.26 30.34 2.62
C ASN A 77 -6.15 31.29 3.10
N ASN A 78 -4.93 30.80 3.28
CA ASN A 78 -3.78 31.61 3.65
C ASN A 78 -3.13 32.27 2.43
N THR A 79 -3.06 33.60 2.38
CA THR A 79 -2.49 34.39 1.26
C THR A 79 -1.08 33.94 0.85
N ASN A 80 -0.28 33.43 1.79
CA ASN A 80 1.08 32.96 1.52
C ASN A 80 1.15 31.55 0.90
N ARG A 81 0.02 30.83 0.82
CA ARG A 81 -0.11 29.47 0.26
C ARG A 81 1.05 28.56 0.72
N PRO A 82 1.21 28.37 2.05
CA PRO A 82 2.29 27.53 2.57
C PRO A 82 2.15 26.10 2.06
N ARG A 83 3.28 25.44 1.78
CA ARG A 83 3.34 24.03 1.37
C ARG A 83 3.78 23.19 2.55
N THR A 84 2.90 22.31 3.01
CA THR A 84 3.19 21.37 4.11
C THR A 84 3.36 19.97 3.55
N ALA A 85 4.55 19.39 3.72
CA ALA A 85 4.84 18.04 3.23
C ALA A 85 3.91 17.02 3.90
N ARG A 86 3.24 16.18 3.10
CA ARG A 86 2.49 15.04 3.59
C ARG A 86 3.41 13.84 3.80
N ALA A 87 2.90 12.80 4.46
CA ALA A 87 3.64 11.56 4.67
C ALA A 87 4.05 10.92 3.32
N SER A 88 3.19 11.00 2.30
CA SER A 88 3.51 10.58 0.94
C SER A 88 4.71 11.30 0.31
N ALA A 89 4.94 12.58 0.61
CA ALA A 89 6.13 13.30 0.14
C ALA A 89 7.42 12.73 0.75
N ARG A 90 7.38 12.36 2.04
CA ARG A 90 8.51 11.75 2.74
C ARG A 90 8.79 10.36 2.17
N TYR A 91 7.75 9.54 2.01
CA TYR A 91 7.86 8.24 1.37
C TYR A 91 8.45 8.34 -0.04
N TYR A 92 7.98 9.26 -0.88
CA TYR A 92 8.51 9.43 -2.23
C TYR A 92 9.98 9.90 -2.23
N THR A 93 10.38 10.71 -1.24
CA THR A 93 11.78 11.08 -1.02
C THR A 93 12.63 9.87 -0.70
N GLU A 94 12.15 8.94 0.14
CA GLU A 94 12.85 7.69 0.44
C GLU A 94 13.00 6.81 -0.80
N VAL A 95 11.94 6.69 -1.62
CA VAL A 95 12.00 5.93 -2.88
C VAL A 95 13.06 6.50 -3.82
N ILE A 96 13.10 7.82 -4.00
CA ILE A 96 14.10 8.49 -4.85
C ILE A 96 15.50 8.30 -4.27
N THR A 97 15.67 8.52 -2.97
CA THR A 97 16.98 8.43 -2.30
C THR A 97 17.58 7.03 -2.40
N ASN A 98 16.74 6.00 -2.31
CA ASN A 98 17.17 4.60 -2.42
C ASN A 98 17.11 4.06 -3.86
N ASN A 99 16.71 4.88 -4.84
CA ASN A 99 16.48 4.46 -6.23
C ASN A 99 15.59 3.21 -6.34
N GLY A 100 14.50 3.18 -5.58
CA GLY A 100 13.59 2.04 -5.48
C GLY A 100 13.05 1.84 -4.08
N MET A 101 12.54 0.63 -3.81
CA MET A 101 12.00 0.25 -2.52
C MET A 101 12.99 -0.70 -1.82
N PRO A 102 13.81 -0.21 -0.88
CA PRO A 102 14.71 -1.08 -0.14
C PRO A 102 13.89 -2.04 0.73
N LEU A 103 14.43 -3.23 0.98
CA LEU A 103 13.87 -4.14 1.96
C LEU A 103 13.97 -3.47 3.34
N PRO A 104 12.87 -3.34 4.10
CA PRO A 104 12.94 -2.98 5.50
C PRO A 104 13.90 -3.92 6.23
N LYS A 105 14.66 -3.40 7.20
CA LYS A 105 15.59 -4.20 8.01
C LYS A 105 14.88 -5.38 8.72
N GLU A 106 13.61 -5.20 9.05
CA GLU A 106 12.77 -6.23 9.68
C GLU A 106 12.46 -7.41 8.74
N ASP A 107 12.54 -7.19 7.43
CA ASP A 107 12.32 -8.21 6.39
C ASP A 107 13.64 -8.90 5.98
N GLU A 108 14.79 -8.53 6.57
CA GLU A 108 16.06 -9.23 6.36
C GLU A 108 16.04 -10.61 7.04
N PHE A 109 16.58 -11.63 6.36
CA PHE A 109 16.71 -12.96 6.95
C PHE A 109 17.62 -12.93 8.19
N LEU A 110 17.07 -13.38 9.32
CA LEU A 110 17.86 -13.70 10.51
C LEU A 110 18.41 -15.11 10.39
N TYR A 111 19.73 -15.26 10.54
CA TYR A 111 20.41 -16.54 10.52
C TYR A 111 20.78 -16.99 11.93
N GLY A 112 20.47 -18.23 12.30
CA GLY A 112 20.75 -18.78 13.62
C GLY A 112 20.05 -20.12 13.89
N HIS A 113 20.08 -20.55 15.16
CA HIS A 113 19.44 -21.77 15.63
C HIS A 113 18.60 -21.45 16.87
N PHE A 114 17.47 -22.12 17.04
CA PHE A 114 16.72 -22.08 18.30
C PHE A 114 17.50 -22.82 19.40
N PRO A 115 17.27 -22.50 20.69
CA PRO A 115 17.92 -23.20 21.81
C PRO A 115 17.70 -24.71 21.79
N GLU A 116 18.62 -25.46 22.40
CA GLU A 116 18.45 -26.90 22.60
C GLU A 116 17.16 -27.18 23.41
N GLY A 117 16.37 -28.16 22.95
CA GLY A 117 15.07 -28.48 23.54
C GLY A 117 13.89 -27.65 23.02
N PHE A 118 14.07 -26.79 22.01
CA PHE A 118 12.97 -26.07 21.37
C PHE A 118 11.95 -27.04 20.75
N ILE A 119 10.69 -26.92 21.16
CA ILE A 119 9.60 -27.81 20.72
C ILE A 119 8.96 -27.24 19.46
N TRP A 120 9.06 -28.00 18.36
CA TRP A 120 8.30 -27.76 17.14
C TRP A 120 7.00 -28.56 17.16
N SER A 121 5.88 -27.93 16.81
CA SER A 121 4.57 -28.60 16.78
C SER A 121 3.66 -27.99 15.71
N ALA A 122 2.61 -28.72 15.35
CA ALA A 122 1.52 -28.25 14.51
C ALA A 122 0.19 -28.45 15.25
N ALA A 123 -0.76 -27.54 15.06
CA ALA A 123 -2.09 -27.61 15.66
C ALA A 123 -3.15 -27.95 14.60
N SER A 124 -4.22 -28.62 15.01
CA SER A 124 -5.41 -28.84 14.19
C SER A 124 -6.62 -28.17 14.83
N ALA A 125 -7.56 -27.70 14.02
CA ALA A 125 -8.90 -27.39 14.51
C ALA A 125 -9.55 -28.66 15.09
N ALA A 126 -10.48 -28.50 16.03
CA ALA A 126 -11.34 -29.60 16.46
C ALA A 126 -12.11 -30.13 15.26
N TYR A 127 -12.46 -31.44 15.26
CA TYR A 127 -13.45 -31.96 14.32
C TYR A 127 -14.70 -31.06 14.39
N GLN A 128 -15.17 -30.59 13.24
CA GLN A 128 -16.50 -29.96 13.11
C GLN A 128 -17.58 -31.05 13.27
N ILE A 129 -17.64 -31.68 14.44
CA ILE A 129 -18.76 -32.52 14.85
C ILE A 129 -19.83 -31.60 15.45
N GLU A 130 -20.45 -30.79 14.60
CA GLU A 130 -21.90 -30.72 14.75
C GLU A 130 -22.38 -32.09 14.25
N GLY A 131 -22.59 -33.00 15.20
CA GLY A 131 -23.19 -34.30 14.92
C GLY A 131 -24.39 -34.11 14.01
N ALA A 132 -24.65 -35.09 13.13
CA ALA A 132 -25.85 -35.09 12.31
C ALA A 132 -27.03 -34.69 13.20
N TRP A 133 -27.86 -33.73 12.76
CA TRP A 133 -28.93 -33.09 13.53
C TRP A 133 -29.83 -34.05 14.34
N ARG A 134 -29.79 -35.36 14.03
CA ARG A 134 -30.52 -36.43 14.71
C ARG A 134 -29.75 -37.71 15.04
N ALA A 135 -28.41 -37.71 15.07
CA ALA A 135 -27.63 -38.89 15.45
C ALA A 135 -26.48 -38.57 16.43
N ASP A 136 -26.02 -39.61 17.12
CA ASP A 136 -24.79 -39.66 17.94
C ASP A 136 -24.71 -38.69 19.13
N GLY A 137 -25.85 -38.43 19.80
CA GLY A 137 -25.85 -37.81 21.13
C GLY A 137 -25.55 -36.31 21.17
N LYS A 138 -25.72 -35.59 20.04
CA LYS A 138 -25.63 -34.12 20.01
C LYS A 138 -26.66 -33.51 20.99
N GLY A 139 -26.17 -32.78 21.99
CA GLY A 139 -27.00 -31.91 22.84
C GLY A 139 -27.37 -30.61 22.10
N LEU A 140 -28.48 -29.98 22.50
CA LEU A 140 -28.96 -28.73 21.90
C LEU A 140 -27.86 -27.67 21.91
N SER A 141 -27.59 -27.08 20.74
CA SER A 141 -26.71 -25.94 20.56
C SER A 141 -27.52 -24.68 20.24
N ILE A 142 -26.89 -23.51 20.37
CA ILE A 142 -27.54 -22.22 20.11
C ILE A 142 -28.01 -22.06 18.65
N TRP A 143 -27.40 -22.80 17.72
CA TRP A 143 -27.77 -22.86 16.31
C TRP A 143 -29.01 -23.73 16.04
N ASP A 144 -29.45 -24.54 17.00
CA ASP A 144 -30.68 -25.34 16.89
C ASP A 144 -31.94 -24.57 17.36
N THR A 145 -31.76 -23.34 17.85
CA THR A 145 -32.84 -22.52 18.46
C THR A 145 -33.22 -21.26 17.66
N PHE A 146 -32.68 -21.07 16.45
CA PHE A 146 -33.07 -19.98 15.53
C PHE A 146 -33.47 -20.50 14.15
#